data_AF-A0A9E4VC15-F1
#
_entry.id   AF-A0A9E4VC15-F1
#
_cell.length_a   1.000
_cell.length_b   1.000
_cell.length_c   1.000
_cell.angle_alpha   90.00
_cell.angle_beta   90.00
_cell.angle_gamma   90.00
#
_symmetry.space_group_name_H-M   'P 1'
#
loop_
_entity.id
_entity.type
_entity.pdbx_description
1 polymer ?
#
loop_
_entity_poly.entity_id
_entity_poly.type
_entity_poly.pdbx_seq_one_letter_code
_entity_poly.pdbx_strand_id
1 'polypeptide(L)' 'MHVRVTNVQLKPGKMQDLIKAYDDSVVPAQKAQKGYQGSYLMTDASSGKAIAISVWETEADMLA' A
#
# COMPACT_ATOMS: atom_id res chain seq x y z
N MET A 1 -4.56 3.03 16.71
CA MET A 1 -3.71 3.13 15.51
C MET A 1 -3.18 1.75 15.20
N HIS A 2 -3.51 1.23 14.02
CA HIS A 2 -3.14 -0.10 13.54
C HIS A 2 -2.49 0.04 12.17
N VAL A 3 -1.56 -0.85 11.87
CA VAL A 3 -0.78 -0.79 10.64
C VAL A 3 -0.84 -2.14 9.94
N ARG A 4 -1.21 -2.12 8.66
CA ARG A 4 -1.03 -3.28 7.77
C ARG A 4 0.23 -3.08 6.96
N VAL A 5 1.07 -4.11 6.94
CA VAL A 5 2.26 -4.18 6.11
C VAL A 5 2.09 -5.31 5.11
N THR A 6 2.19 -4.98 3.82
CA THR A 6 2.14 -5.95 2.73
C THR A 6 3.49 -5.97 2.03
N ASN A 7 4.15 -7.11 2.06
CA ASN A 7 5.38 -7.34 1.32
C ASN A 7 5.05 -7.78 -0.11
N VAL A 8 5.71 -7.16 -1.09
CA VAL A 8 5.49 -7.42 -2.52
C VAL A 8 6.82 -7.77 -3.18
N GLN A 9 6.84 -8.89 -3.91
CA GLN A 9 7.94 -9.24 -4.81
C GLN A 9 7.43 -9.12 -6.24
N LEU A 10 8.05 -8.24 -7.02
CA LEU A 10 7.70 -7.96 -8.40
C LEU A 10 8.58 -8.75 -9.37
N LYS A 11 8.02 -9.00 -10.55
CA LYS A 11 8.81 -9.39 -11.72
C LYS A 11 9.66 -8.21 -12.20
N PRO A 12 10.82 -8.44 -12.84
CA PRO A 12 11.62 -7.38 -13.45
C PRO A 12 10.79 -6.47 -14.35
N GLY A 13 11.03 -5.16 -14.28
CA GLY A 13 10.32 -4.15 -15.09
C GLY A 13 8.90 -3.80 -14.64
N LYS A 14 8.37 -4.38 -13.55
CA LYS A 14 7.01 -4.12 -13.06
C LYS A 14 6.88 -3.07 -11.96
N MET A 15 7.98 -2.40 -11.59
CA MET A 15 7.97 -1.41 -10.51
C MET A 15 7.10 -0.20 -10.83
N GLN A 16 7.21 0.35 -12.04
CA GLN A 16 6.43 1.53 -12.43
C GLN A 16 4.92 1.22 -12.52
N ASP A 17 4.57 0.02 -13.00
CA ASP A 17 3.19 -0.46 -13.02
C ASP A 17 2.61 -0.56 -11.61
N LEU A 18 3.39 -1.06 -10.63
CA LEU A 18 3.00 -1.12 -9.22
C LEU A 18 2.75 0.29 -8.66
N ILE A 19 3.69 1.21 -8.85
CA ILE A 19 3.58 2.60 -8.34
C ILE A 19 2.30 3.24 -8.89
N LYS A 20 2.09 3.13 -10.21
CA LYS A 20 0.89 3.67 -10.86
C LYS A 20 -0.40 3.04 -10.31
N ALA A 21 -0.46 1.72 -10.18
CA ALA A 21 -1.62 1.05 -9.62
C ALA A 21 -1.88 1.44 -8.15
N TYR A 22 -0.81 1.64 -7.38
CA TYR A 22 -0.92 2.07 -5.99
C TYR A 22 -1.51 3.46 -5.86
N ASP A 23 -1.00 4.43 -6.64
CA ASP A 23 -1.47 5.82 -6.63
C ASP A 23 -2.88 5.97 -7.24
N ASP A 24 -3.17 5.27 -8.34
CA ASP A 24 -4.42 5.44 -9.08
C ASP A 24 -5.58 4.65 -8.47
N SER A 25 -5.31 3.55 -7.76
CA SER A 25 -6.36 2.62 -7.29
C SER A 25 -6.30 2.35 -5.80
N VAL A 26 -5.13 1.99 -5.26
CA VAL A 26 -5.04 1.56 -3.85
C VAL A 26 -5.25 2.72 -2.88
N VAL A 27 -4.52 3.83 -3.06
CA VAL A 27 -4.61 5.00 -2.18
C VAL A 27 -6.01 5.63 -2.23
N PRO A 28 -6.65 5.86 -3.40
CA PRO A 28 -8.01 6.36 -3.46
C PRO A 28 -9.03 5.45 -2.78
N ALA A 29 -8.93 4.12 -2.99
CA ALA A 29 -9.82 3.16 -2.35
C ALA A 29 -9.66 3.18 -0.82
N GLN A 30 -8.42 3.24 -0.32
CA GLN A 30 -8.16 3.31 1.13
C GLN A 30 -8.63 4.64 1.73
N LYS A 31 -8.43 5.77 1.05
CA LYS A 31 -8.93 7.09 1.50
C LYS A 31 -10.44 7.15 1.65
N ALA A 32 -11.18 6.34 0.88
CA ALA A 32 -12.64 6.28 0.96
C ALA A 32 -13.15 5.42 2.13
N GLN A 33 -12.28 4.61 2.75
CA GLN A 33 -12.64 3.76 3.87
C GLN A 33 -12.63 4.54 5.18
N LYS A 34 -13.53 4.16 6.09
CA LYS A 34 -13.56 4.71 7.45
C LYS A 34 -12.24 4.41 8.16
N GLY A 35 -11.78 5.34 8.99
CA GLY A 35 -10.60 5.14 9.83
C GLY A 35 -9.26 5.20 9.08
N TYR A 36 -9.24 5.55 7.79
CA TYR A 36 -8.00 5.78 7.04
C TYR A 36 -7.18 6.92 7.65
N GLN A 37 -5.88 6.67 7.89
CA GLN A 37 -4.95 7.66 8.42
C GLN A 37 -3.73 7.90 7.52
N GLY A 38 -3.40 6.98 6.63
CA GLY A 38 -2.27 7.15 5.71
C GLY A 38 -1.90 5.89 4.94
N SER A 39 -1.18 6.09 3.85
CA SER A 39 -0.64 5.02 3.00
C SER A 39 0.74 5.39 2.48
N TYR A 40 1.64 4.41 2.47
CA TYR A 40 3.03 4.58 2.03
C TYR A 40 3.43 3.40 1.16
N LEU A 41 4.16 3.68 0.08
CA LEU A 41 4.79 2.68 -0.76
C LEU A 41 6.30 2.90 -0.74
N MET A 42 7.04 1.91 -0.26
CA MET A 42 8.50 1.89 -0.24
C MET A 42 8.96 0.90 -1.30
N THR A 43 9.83 1.33 -2.22
CA THR A 43 10.24 0.52 -3.37
C THR A 43 11.75 0.33 -3.42
N ASP A 44 12.18 -0.86 -3.83
CA ASP A 44 13.53 -1.17 -4.23
C ASP A 44 13.50 -1.77 -5.64
N ALA A 45 13.74 -0.92 -6.63
CA ALA A 45 13.73 -1.31 -8.03
C ALA A 45 14.84 -2.30 -8.39
N SER A 46 15.95 -2.32 -7.64
CA SER A 46 17.10 -3.19 -7.92
C SER A 46 16.81 -4.66 -7.57
N SER A 47 16.11 -4.89 -6.47
CA SER A 47 15.72 -6.24 -6.02
C SER A 47 14.29 -6.63 -6.40
N GLY A 48 13.53 -5.69 -6.98
CA GLY A 48 12.12 -5.87 -7.32
C GLY A 48 11.21 -6.00 -6.10
N LYS A 49 11.65 -5.52 -4.93
CA LYS A 49 10.87 -5.59 -3.69
C LYS A 49 10.12 -4.29 -3.45
N ALA A 50 8.95 -4.40 -2.85
CA ALA A 50 8.23 -3.25 -2.34
C ALA A 50 7.50 -3.60 -1.04
N ILE A 51 7.27 -2.57 -0.22
CA ILE A 51 6.48 -2.65 1.00
C ILE A 51 5.38 -1.62 0.88
N ALA A 52 4.13 -2.07 0.95
CA ALA A 52 2.97 -1.21 1.09
C ALA A 52 2.55 -1.17 2.57
N ILE A 53 2.37 0.03 3.09
CA ILE A 53 1.94 0.29 4.46
C ILE A 53 0.62 1.06 4.41
N SER A 54 -0.37 0.63 5.19
CA SER A 54 -1.57 1.42 5.45
C SER A 54 -1.83 1.56 6.95
N VAL A 55 -2.24 2.76 7.35
CA VAL A 55 -2.43 3.17 8.75
C VAL A 55 -3.90 3.44 9.00
N TRP A 56 -4.42 2.89 10.09
CA TRP A 56 -5.84 2.87 10.43
C TRP A 56 -6.09 3.27 11.88
N GLU A 57 -7.24 3.90 12.13
CA GLU A 57 -7.68 4.30 13.46
C GLU A 57 -7.86 3.08 14.38
N THR A 58 -8.67 2.11 13.93
CA THR A 58 -8.96 0.85 14.63
C THR A 58 -8.58 -0.38 13.80
N GLU A 59 -8.45 -1.53 14.45
CA GLU A 59 -8.24 -2.82 13.76
C GLU A 59 -9.44 -3.20 12.89
N ALA A 60 -10.66 -2.89 13.33
CA ALA A 60 -11.87 -3.17 12.58
C ALA A 60 -11.92 -2.39 11.26
N ASP A 61 -11.54 -1.11 11.28
CA ASP A 61 -11.44 -0.28 10.06
C ASP A 61 -10.40 -0.85 9.07
N MET A 62 -9.29 -1.40 9.57
CA MET A 62 -8.26 -2.04 8.73
C MET A 62 -8.74 -3.35 8.07
N LEU A 63 -9.64 -4.09 8.74
CA LEU A 63 -10.11 -5.42 8.31
C LEU A 63 -11.36 -5.38 7.41
N ALA A 64 -12.05 -4.24 7.34
CA ALA A 64 -13.25 -4.01 6.52
C ALA A 64 -12.95 -4.03 5.01
#